data_AF-A0A348DKV7-F1
#
_entry.id   AF-A0A348DKV7-F1
#
_cell.length_a   1.000
_cell.length_b   1.000
_cell.length_c   1.000
_cell.angle_alpha   90.00
_cell.angle_beta   90.00
_cell.angle_gamma   90.00
#
_symmetry.space_group_name_H-M   'P 1'
#
loop_
_entity.id
_entity.type
_entity.pdbx_description
1 polymer ?
#
loop_
_entity_poly.entity_id
_entity_poly.type
_entity_poly.pdbx_seq_one_letter_code
_entity_poly.pdbx_strand_id
1 'polypeptide(L)'
;MSQTSTIQGQCIAEFLGTGLLIFFGTGCVAALKVAGASFGQWEVSIIWGLGVAMASYLTAGVSGAHLNPAVTIALWLFFLA
;
A
#
# COMPACT_ATOMS: atom_id res chain seq x y z
N MET A 1 -5.87 17.26 -20.33
CA MET A 1 -6.85 17.70 -19.31
C MET A 1 -6.28 17.32 -17.95
N SER A 2 -5.73 18.28 -17.22
CA SER A 2 -5.22 18.08 -15.85
C SER A 2 -6.41 17.92 -14.92
N GLN A 3 -6.80 16.69 -14.60
CA GLN A 3 -7.72 16.43 -13.49
C GLN A 3 -6.89 16.50 -12.21
N THR A 4 -6.90 17.65 -11.53
CA THR A 4 -6.29 17.78 -10.21
C THR A 4 -7.14 17.02 -9.20
N SER A 5 -6.66 15.86 -8.77
CA SER A 5 -7.28 15.06 -7.69
C SER A 5 -7.46 15.93 -6.45
N THR A 6 -8.67 16.00 -5.90
CA THR A 6 -8.96 16.74 -4.67
C THR A 6 -8.22 16.11 -3.49
N ILE A 7 -7.92 16.89 -2.44
CA ILE A 7 -7.29 16.33 -1.22
C ILE A 7 -8.13 15.20 -0.60
N GLN A 8 -9.46 15.34 -0.63
CA GLN A 8 -10.37 14.28 -0.22
C GLN A 8 -10.17 13.01 -1.06
N GLY A 9 -10.05 13.15 -2.38
CA GLY A 9 -9.77 12.02 -3.28
C GLY A 9 -8.42 11.37 -3.00
N GLN A 10 -7.39 12.16 -2.73
CA GLN A 10 -6.06 11.66 -2.36
C GLN A 10 -6.08 10.90 -1.02
N CYS A 11 -6.76 11.44 0.01
CA CYS A 11 -6.91 10.75 1.29
C CYS A 11 -7.70 9.44 1.16
N ILE A 12 -8.76 9.41 0.34
CA ILE A 12 -9.51 8.18 0.05
C ILE A 12 -8.63 7.15 -0.67
N ALA A 13 -7.83 7.60 -1.64
CA ALA A 13 -6.89 6.72 -2.33
C ALA A 13 -5.86 6.12 -1.37
N GLU A 14 -5.24 6.94 -0.52
CA GLU A 14 -4.29 6.47 0.52
C GLU A 14 -4.92 5.49 1.50
N PHE A 15 -6.17 5.75 1.94
CA PHE A 15 -6.92 4.84 2.81
C PHE A 15 -7.17 3.49 2.14
N LEU A 16 -7.65 3.49 0.89
CA LEU A 16 -7.92 2.26 0.15
C LEU A 16 -6.64 1.49 -0.20
N GLY A 17 -5.57 2.17 -0.60
CA GLY A 17 -4.29 1.54 -0.91
C GLY A 17 -3.64 0.92 0.32
N THR A 18 -3.61 1.64 1.44
CA THR A 18 -3.07 1.11 2.70
C THR A 18 -3.93 -0.04 3.22
N GLY A 19 -5.26 0.06 3.09
CA GLY A 19 -6.19 -1.02 3.41
C GLY A 19 -5.95 -2.27 2.55
N LEU A 20 -5.72 -2.12 1.25
CA LEU A 20 -5.43 -3.23 0.33
C LEU A 20 -4.11 -3.93 0.67
N LEU A 21 -3.06 -3.15 0.95
CA LEU A 21 -1.76 -3.66 1.41
C LEU A 21 -1.92 -4.49 2.68
N ILE A 22 -2.64 -3.96 3.68
CA ILE A 22 -2.88 -4.66 4.94
C ILE A 22 -3.77 -5.89 4.73
N PHE A 23 -4.77 -5.83 3.86
CA PHE A 23 -5.64 -6.95 3.55
C PHE A 23 -4.86 -8.15 3.03
N PHE A 24 -3.98 -7.97 2.03
CA PHE A 24 -3.16 -9.06 1.52
C PHE A 24 -2.09 -9.52 2.52
N GLY A 25 -1.38 -8.57 3.13
CA GLY A 25 -0.28 -8.86 4.04
C GLY A 25 -0.74 -9.57 5.31
N THR A 26 -1.77 -9.06 5.99
CA THR A 26 -2.32 -9.72 7.18
C THR A 26 -3.15 -10.95 6.82
N GLY A 27 -3.79 -10.98 5.65
CA GLY A 27 -4.52 -12.15 5.15
C GLY A 27 -3.62 -13.38 4.97
N CYS A 28 -2.42 -13.23 4.38
CA CYS A 28 -1.50 -14.37 4.24
C CYS A 28 -0.91 -14.82 5.57
N VAL A 29 -0.67 -13.90 6.51
CA VAL A 29 -0.24 -14.21 7.87
C VAL A 29 -1.35 -14.91 8.66
N ALA A 30 -2.60 -14.49 8.50
CA ALA A 30 -3.75 -15.18 9.09
C ALA A 30 -3.89 -16.59 8.50
N ALA A 31 -3.75 -16.75 7.19
CA ALA A 31 -3.74 -18.08 6.57
C ALA A 31 -2.64 -18.99 7.14
N LEU A 32 -1.43 -18.46 7.34
CA LEU A 32 -0.32 -19.17 7.97
C LEU A 32 -0.59 -19.54 9.44
N LYS A 33 -1.14 -18.60 10.23
CA LYS A 33 -1.22 -18.75 11.69
C LYS A 33 -2.48 -19.46 12.17
N VAL A 34 -3.62 -19.25 11.52
CA VAL A 34 -4.92 -19.75 11.99
C VAL A 34 -5.63 -20.66 11.00
N ALA A 35 -5.24 -20.66 9.72
CA ALA A 35 -5.86 -21.53 8.70
C ALA A 35 -5.01 -22.75 8.29
N GLY A 36 -3.80 -22.90 8.85
CA GLY A 36 -2.93 -24.05 8.59
C GLY A 36 -2.25 -24.03 7.21
N ALA A 37 -2.17 -22.88 6.54
CA ALA A 37 -1.42 -22.76 5.29
C ALA A 37 0.08 -22.88 5.52
N SER A 38 0.80 -23.54 4.61
CA SER A 38 2.26 -23.68 4.68
C SER A 38 2.93 -22.62 3.81
N PHE A 39 3.41 -21.54 4.44
CA PHE A 39 4.22 -20.51 3.79
C PHE A 39 5.58 -20.41 4.47
N GLY A 40 6.64 -20.38 3.68
CA GLY A 40 7.98 -20.03 4.16
C GLY A 40 8.16 -18.51 4.22
N GLN A 41 9.36 -18.09 4.64
CA GLN A 41 9.69 -16.67 4.77
C GLN A 41 9.62 -15.93 3.43
N TRP A 42 10.03 -16.58 2.34
CA TRP A 42 10.00 -16.00 1.00
C TRP A 42 8.57 -15.78 0.52
N GLU A 43 7.70 -16.77 0.68
CA GLU A 43 6.30 -16.72 0.23
C GLU A 43 5.54 -15.58 0.92
N VAL A 44 5.71 -15.42 2.24
CA VAL A 44 5.10 -14.30 2.96
C VAL A 44 5.67 -12.97 2.44
N SER A 45 6.99 -12.88 2.27
CA SER A 45 7.64 -11.64 1.82
C SER A 45 7.20 -11.22 0.41
N ILE A 46 7.10 -12.16 -0.54
CA ILE A 46 6.67 -11.85 -1.90
C ILE A 46 5.18 -11.48 -1.96
N ILE A 47 4.32 -12.08 -1.12
CA ILE A 47 2.91 -11.69 -1.03
C ILE A 47 2.77 -10.25 -0.52
N TRP A 48 3.54 -9.86 0.49
CA TRP A 48 3.57 -8.46 0.96
C TRP A 48 4.07 -7.52 -0.13
N GLY A 49 5.16 -7.87 -0.83
CA GLY A 49 5.71 -7.05 -1.91
C GLY A 49 4.73 -6.86 -3.08
N LEU A 50 4.06 -7.94 -3.50
CA LEU A 50 3.02 -7.86 -4.54
C LEU A 50 1.79 -7.08 -4.06
N GLY A 51 1.41 -7.19 -2.79
CA GLY A 51 0.35 -6.39 -2.18
C GLY A 51 0.64 -4.89 -2.24
N VAL A 52 1.88 -4.49 -1.92
CA VAL A 52 2.35 -3.09 -2.07
C VAL A 52 2.30 -2.66 -3.54
N ALA A 53 2.79 -3.48 -4.46
CA ALA A 53 2.81 -3.17 -5.89
C ALA A 53 1.38 -2.94 -6.45
N MET A 54 0.43 -3.80 -6.09
CA MET A 54 -0.97 -3.66 -6.48
C MET A 54 -1.61 -2.40 -5.88
N ALA A 55 -1.36 -2.12 -4.60
CA ALA A 55 -1.84 -0.91 -3.94
C ALA A 55 -1.27 0.36 -4.58
N SER A 56 -0.01 0.33 -4.99
CA SER A 56 0.64 1.40 -5.74
C SER A 56 -0.03 1.62 -7.10
N TYR A 57 -0.22 0.58 -7.91
CA TYR A 57 -0.91 0.69 -9.20
C TYR A 57 -2.35 1.22 -9.07
N LEU A 58 -3.04 0.87 -7.98
CA LEU A 58 -4.41 1.35 -7.72
C LEU A 58 -4.46 2.86 -7.41
N THR A 59 -3.45 3.41 -6.72
CA THR A 59 -3.54 4.74 -6.07
C THR A 59 -2.58 5.78 -6.64
N ALA A 60 -1.55 5.37 -7.39
CA ALA A 60 -0.50 6.26 -7.89
C ALA A 60 -1.05 7.40 -8.77
N GLY A 61 -2.08 7.11 -9.58
CA GLY A 61 -2.72 8.11 -10.43
C GLY A 61 -3.55 9.17 -9.69
N VAL A 62 -3.80 8.97 -8.39
CA VAL A 62 -4.62 9.89 -7.57
C VAL A 62 -3.78 10.59 -6.50
N SER A 63 -3.12 9.83 -5.62
CA SER A 63 -2.37 10.37 -4.46
C SER A 63 -0.85 10.34 -4.60
N GLY A 64 -0.32 9.71 -5.66
CA GLY A 64 1.11 9.38 -5.74
C GLY A 64 1.51 8.13 -4.97
N ALA A 65 0.55 7.42 -4.36
CA ALA A 65 0.75 6.14 -3.67
C ALA A 65 1.85 6.18 -2.58
N HIS A 66 1.70 7.05 -1.59
CA HIS A 66 2.64 7.07 -0.46
C HIS A 66 2.49 5.81 0.40
N LEU A 67 1.24 5.48 0.74
CA LEU A 67 0.79 4.28 1.48
C LEU A 67 1.50 4.03 2.81
N ASN A 68 2.26 5.02 3.28
CA ASN A 68 3.15 4.93 4.41
C ASN A 68 3.45 6.35 4.96
N PRO A 69 3.23 6.60 6.26
CA PRO A 69 3.57 7.88 6.89
C PRO A 69 5.06 8.27 6.76
N ALA A 70 5.98 7.31 6.86
CA ALA A 70 7.42 7.58 6.72
C ALA A 70 7.77 8.04 5.30
N VAL A 71 7.15 7.44 4.28
CA VAL A 71 7.30 7.86 2.88
C VAL A 71 6.72 9.25 2.67
N THR A 72 5.54 9.53 3.23
CA THR A 72 4.91 10.85 3.16
C THR A 72 5.82 11.94 3.75
N ILE A 73 6.39 11.69 4.94
CA ILE A 73 7.29 12.63 5.60
C ILE A 73 8.59 12.80 4.80
N ALA A 74 9.17 11.71 4.28
CA ALA A 74 10.38 11.78 3.47
C ALA A 74 10.17 12.60 2.19
N LEU A 75 9.07 12.37 1.48
CA LEU A 75 8.75 13.15 0.28
C LEU A 75 8.47 14.62 0.60
N TRP A 76 7.84 14.91 1.73
CA TRP A 76 7.67 16.28 2.20
C TRP A 76 9.02 16.99 2.46
N LEU A 77 9.97 16.31 3.11
CA LEU A 77 11.26 16.92 3.48
C LEU A 77 12.28 17.02 2.35
N PHE A 78 12.28 16.05 1.42
CA PHE A 78 13.36 15.90 0.43
C PHE A 78 12.92 16.12 -1.02
N PHE A 79 11.62 16.14 -1.31
CA PHE A 79 11.10 16.26 -2.68
C PHE A 79 10.45 17.62 -2.97
N LEU A 80 10.22 18.43 -1.94
CA LEU A 80 9.72 19.82 -2.04
C LEU A 80 10.79 20.87 -1.62
N ALA A 81 12.05 20.47 -1.46
CA ALA A 81 13.19 21.35 -1.24
C ALA A 81 13.93 21.66 -2.56
#